data_AF-A0AAV4FYI8-F1
#
_entry.id   AF-A0AAV4FYI8-F1
#
_cell.length_a   1.000
_cell.length_b   1.000
_cell.length_c   1.000
_cell.angle_alpha   90.00
_cell.angle_beta   90.00
_cell.angle_gamma   90.00
#
_symmetry.space_group_name_H-M   'P 1'
#
loop_
_entity.id
_entity.type
_entity.pdbx_description
1 polymer ?
#
loop_
_entity_poly.entity_id
_entity_poly.type
_entity_poly.pdbx_seq_one_letter_code
_entity_poly.pdbx_strand_id
1 'polypeptide(L)'
;MHQMTHRYSCKRKTQRWPLVYFFNILDVSTIAARGVFMREFPDHIFSGPDDRGDFLRQVGLDLAANFIRQSQEKPTLSQLQRAVIGNILDHIEKKKPQNPKKEKDSCG
;
A
#
# COMPACT_ATOMS: atom_id res chain seq x y z
N MET A 1 -8.88 -5.71 -19.25
CA MET A 1 -8.29 -4.59 -18.47
C MET A 1 -9.36 -3.67 -17.87
N HIS A 2 -10.29 -3.10 -18.65
CA HIS A 2 -11.27 -2.11 -18.15
C HIS A 2 -12.14 -2.56 -16.96
N GLN A 3 -12.60 -3.82 -16.93
CA GLN A 3 -13.40 -4.34 -15.81
C GLN A 3 -12.60 -4.45 -14.50
N MET A 4 -11.31 -4.78 -14.60
CA MET A 4 -10.44 -4.86 -13.43
C MET A 4 -10.23 -3.45 -12.85
N THR A 5 -9.94 -2.44 -13.67
CA THR A 5 -9.70 -1.06 -13.19
C THR A 5 -10.94 -0.39 -12.59
N HIS A 6 -12.15 -0.88 -12.86
CA HIS A 6 -13.38 -0.20 -12.41
C HIS A 6 -13.64 -0.32 -10.90
N ARG A 7 -13.35 -1.48 -10.29
CA ARG A 7 -13.68 -1.73 -8.87
C ARG A 7 -12.75 -1.01 -7.88
N TYR A 8 -11.49 -0.76 -8.25
CA TYR A 8 -10.57 0.10 -7.50
C TYR A 8 -9.95 1.08 -8.49
N SER A 9 -10.53 2.27 -8.57
CA SER A 9 -10.03 3.37 -9.38
C SER A 9 -9.80 4.59 -8.52
N CYS A 10 -8.67 5.28 -8.73
CA CYS A 10 -8.36 6.54 -8.06
C CYS A 10 -8.88 7.77 -8.82
N LYS A 11 -9.68 7.57 -9.88
CA LYS A 11 -10.23 8.66 -10.69
C LYS A 11 -11.08 9.61 -9.85
N ARG A 12 -10.80 10.89 -9.99
CA ARG A 12 -11.59 11.98 -9.39
C ARG A 12 -12.17 12.86 -10.49
N LYS A 13 -13.33 13.46 -10.23
CA LYS A 13 -13.92 14.47 -11.13
C LYS A 13 -12.96 15.66 -11.21
N THR A 14 -12.38 15.87 -12.39
CA THR A 14 -11.43 16.95 -12.65
C THR A 14 -11.57 17.41 -14.10
N GLN A 15 -11.36 18.70 -14.34
CA GLN A 15 -11.35 19.30 -15.69
C GLN A 15 -9.93 19.29 -16.30
N ARG A 16 -8.92 18.86 -15.55
CA ARG A 16 -7.53 18.83 -16.01
C ARG A 16 -7.23 17.47 -16.64
N TRP A 17 -7.21 17.41 -17.97
CA TRP A 17 -6.95 16.17 -18.72
C TRP A 17 -5.65 15.42 -18.32
N PRO A 18 -4.52 16.09 -17.95
CA PRO A 18 -3.31 15.36 -17.58
C PRO A 18 -3.50 14.54 -16.30
N LEU A 19 -4.34 15.03 -15.38
CA LEU A 19 -4.62 14.34 -14.14
C LEU A 19 -5.49 13.08 -14.38
N VAL A 20 -6.40 13.14 -15.35
CA VAL A 20 -7.17 11.95 -15.78
C VAL A 20 -6.24 10.88 -16.34
N TYR A 21 -5.27 11.28 -17.16
CA TYR A 21 -4.27 10.37 -17.70
C TYR A 21 -3.40 9.76 -16.59
N PHE A 22 -2.95 10.56 -15.63
CA PHE A 22 -2.21 10.09 -14.46
C PHE A 22 -2.98 9.04 -13.65
N PHE A 23 -4.28 9.27 -13.38
CA PHE A 23 -5.11 8.28 -12.68
C PHE A 23 -5.24 6.96 -13.46
N ASN A 24 -5.31 7.02 -14.80
CA ASN A 24 -5.31 5.81 -15.61
C ASN A 24 -3.98 5.03 -15.49
N ILE A 25 -2.84 5.72 -15.45
CA ILE A 25 -1.54 5.09 -15.24
C ILE A 25 -1.49 4.39 -13.88
N LEU A 26 -1.98 5.05 -12.82
CA LEU A 26 -2.04 4.46 -11.48
C LEU A 26 -2.89 3.18 -11.46
N ASP A 27 -4.07 3.21 -12.07
CA ASP A 27 -4.98 2.05 -12.11
C ASP A 27 -4.34 0.84 -12.85
N VAL A 28 -3.54 1.07 -13.90
CA VAL A 28 -2.84 0.00 -14.63
C VAL A 28 -1.60 -0.49 -13.89
N SER A 29 -0.79 0.44 -13.36
CA SER A 29 0.46 0.12 -12.66
C SER A 29 0.24 -0.71 -11.40
N THR A 30 -0.85 -0.46 -10.67
CA THR A 30 -1.18 -1.21 -9.45
C THR A 30 -1.53 -2.67 -9.74
N ILE A 31 -2.22 -2.95 -10.86
CA ILE A 31 -2.51 -4.31 -11.32
C ILE A 31 -1.20 -5.04 -11.67
N ALA A 32 -0.30 -4.36 -12.39
CA ALA A 32 0.99 -4.93 -12.75
C ALA A 32 1.88 -5.19 -11.51
N ALA A 33 1.97 -4.22 -10.60
CA ALA A 33 2.72 -4.33 -9.35
C ALA A 33 2.21 -5.49 -8.48
N ARG A 34 0.88 -5.68 -8.42
CA ARG A 34 0.29 -6.83 -7.74
C ARG A 34 0.76 -8.15 -8.35
N GLY A 35 0.77 -8.26 -9.68
CA GLY A 35 1.25 -9.47 -10.36
C GLY A 35 2.70 -9.81 -10.02
N VAL A 36 3.57 -8.80 -9.98
CA VAL A 36 4.98 -8.96 -9.55
C VAL A 36 5.06 -9.36 -8.07
N PHE A 37 4.27 -8.73 -7.21
CA PHE A 37 4.26 -9.01 -5.78
C PHE A 37 3.84 -10.46 -5.48
N MET A 38 2.76 -10.95 -6.10
CA MET A 38 2.30 -12.33 -5.92
C MET A 38 3.31 -13.36 -6.42
N ARG A 39 4.11 -12.99 -7.43
CA ARG A 39 5.18 -13.85 -7.95
C ARG A 39 6.36 -13.92 -6.99
N GLU A 40 6.71 -12.81 -6.35
CA GLU A 40 7.84 -12.73 -5.42
C GLU A 40 7.50 -13.30 -4.04
N PHE A 41 6.24 -13.16 -3.61
CA PHE A 41 5.75 -13.61 -2.31
C PHE A 41 4.53 -14.54 -2.47
N PRO A 42 4.73 -15.79 -2.93
CA PRO A 42 3.63 -16.74 -3.15
C PRO A 42 2.93 -17.15 -1.85
N ASP A 43 3.66 -17.15 -0.73
CA ASP A 43 3.12 -17.49 0.60
C ASP A 43 2.45 -16.29 1.30
N HIS A 44 2.54 -15.09 0.72
CA HIS A 44 1.86 -13.92 1.27
C HIS A 44 0.39 -13.98 0.89
N ILE A 45 -0.36 -14.69 1.72
CA ILE A 45 -1.75 -15.04 1.48
C ILE A 45 -2.63 -13.78 1.61
N PHE A 46 -3.07 -13.25 0.48
CA PHE A 46 -4.29 -12.47 0.38
C PHE A 46 -5.47 -13.44 0.14
N SER A 47 -5.84 -14.26 1.13
CA SER A 47 -6.85 -15.33 0.94
C SER A 47 -8.29 -14.83 0.83
N GLY A 48 -8.51 -13.52 0.97
CA GLY A 48 -9.84 -12.95 1.07
C GLY A 48 -10.53 -12.81 -0.29
N PRO A 49 -11.88 -12.69 -0.29
CA PRO A 49 -12.64 -12.32 -1.49
C PRO A 49 -12.29 -10.91 -2.04
N ASP A 50 -11.45 -10.17 -1.31
CA ASP A 50 -10.94 -8.85 -1.69
C ASP A 50 -9.41 -8.74 -1.62
N ASP A 51 -8.73 -9.77 -2.13
CA ASP A 51 -7.28 -9.89 -2.19
C ASP A 51 -6.56 -8.63 -2.72
N ARG A 52 -7.17 -7.96 -3.68
CA ARG A 52 -6.67 -6.78 -4.35
C ARG A 52 -6.87 -5.52 -3.51
N GLY A 53 -8.00 -5.41 -2.81
CA GLY A 53 -8.23 -4.30 -1.88
C GLY A 53 -7.22 -4.33 -0.74
N ASP A 54 -6.91 -5.52 -0.22
CA ASP A 54 -5.90 -5.70 0.82
C ASP A 54 -4.48 -5.35 0.33
N PHE A 55 -4.10 -5.77 -0.88
CA PHE A 55 -2.84 -5.38 -1.50
C PHE A 55 -2.73 -3.85 -1.63
N LEU A 56 -3.77 -3.20 -2.17
CA LEU A 56 -3.78 -1.74 -2.34
C LEU A 56 -3.73 -0.99 -1.01
N ARG A 57 -4.42 -1.50 0.02
CA ARG A 57 -4.37 -0.95 1.37
C ARG A 57 -2.96 -1.02 1.93
N GLN A 58 -2.29 -2.17 1.79
CA GLN A 58 -0.93 -2.36 2.25
C GLN A 58 0.04 -1.40 1.55
N VAL A 59 -0.01 -1.34 0.22
CA VAL A 59 0.83 -0.42 -0.56
C VAL A 59 0.57 1.04 -0.18
N GLY A 60 -0.70 1.44 -0.01
CA GLY A 60 -1.06 2.80 0.39
C GLY A 60 -0.52 3.17 1.77
N LEU A 61 -0.57 2.23 2.72
CA LEU A 61 -0.02 2.41 4.05
C LEU A 61 1.51 2.51 4.03
N ASP A 62 2.19 1.65 3.26
CA ASP A 62 3.65 1.65 3.13
C ASP A 62 4.16 2.96 2.51
N LEU A 63 3.46 3.47 1.49
CA LEU A 63 3.77 4.77 0.87
C LEU A 63 3.53 5.93 1.85
N ALA A 64 2.48 5.86 2.65
CA ALA A 64 2.15 6.90 3.63
C ALA A 64 3.03 6.84 4.89
N ALA A 65 3.66 5.70 5.19
CA ALA A 65 4.37 5.46 6.44
C ALA A 65 5.41 6.55 6.76
N ASN A 66 6.23 6.95 5.79
CA ASN A 66 7.24 7.99 5.98
C ASN A 66 6.62 9.35 6.31
N PHE A 67 5.54 9.70 5.61
CA PHE A 67 4.82 10.96 5.87
C PHE A 67 4.15 10.94 7.25
N ILE A 68 3.56 9.82 7.63
CA ILE A 68 2.93 9.62 8.94
C ILE A 68 3.97 9.74 10.05
N ARG A 69 5.16 9.12 9.89
CA ARG A 69 6.27 9.23 10.84
C ARG A 69 6.72 10.68 11.03
N GLN A 70 6.95 11.40 9.93
CA GLN A 70 7.30 12.83 9.98
C GLN A 70 6.20 13.68 10.63
N SER A 71 4.93 13.33 10.43
CA SER A 71 3.82 14.08 11.03
C SER A 71 3.78 13.97 12.56
N GLN A 72 4.31 12.90 13.15
CA GLN A 72 4.32 12.66 14.61
C GLN A 72 5.25 13.62 15.37
N GLU A 73 6.31 14.09 14.71
CA GLU A 73 7.32 14.99 15.29
C GLU A 73 6.78 16.41 15.50
N LYS A 74 5.65 16.75 14.87
CA LYS A 74 5.06 18.10 14.98
C LYS A 74 4.54 18.34 16.40
N PRO A 75 4.95 19.42 17.09
CA PRO A 75 4.52 19.68 18.47
C PRO A 75 3.04 20.04 18.57
N THR A 76 2.43 20.55 17.50
CA THR A 76 1.03 21.01 17.43
C THR A 76 -0.01 19.89 17.32
N LEU A 77 0.42 18.63 17.19
CA LEU A 77 -0.48 17.51 16.97
C LEU A 77 -1.28 17.18 18.24
N SER A 78 -2.60 16.99 18.10
CA SER A 78 -3.46 16.67 19.23
C SER A 78 -3.15 15.28 19.82
N GLN A 79 -3.43 15.08 21.10
CA GLN A 79 -3.17 13.79 21.77
C GLN A 79 -3.89 12.62 21.07
N LEU A 80 -5.13 12.82 20.63
CA LEU A 80 -5.89 11.83 19.88
C LEU A 80 -5.20 11.48 18.55
N GLN A 81 -4.72 12.48 17.81
CA GLN A 81 -4.02 12.25 16.55
C GLN A 81 -2.73 11.47 16.76
N ARG A 82 -1.99 11.74 17.86
CA ARG A 82 -0.76 10.99 18.19
C ARG A 82 -1.05 9.52 18.47
N ALA A 83 -2.10 9.23 19.25
CA ALA A 83 -2.50 7.86 19.56
C ALA A 83 -2.92 7.09 18.30
N VAL A 84 -3.70 7.73 17.41
CA VAL A 84 -4.11 7.12 16.14
C VAL A 84 -2.90 6.84 15.24
N ILE A 85 -1.97 7.79 15.13
CA ILE A 85 -0.73 7.59 14.36
C ILE A 85 0.09 6.41 14.90
N GLY A 86 0.26 6.32 16.22
CA GLY A 86 0.96 5.19 16.85
C GLY A 86 0.32 3.85 16.47
N ASN A 87 -1.00 3.73 16.63
CA ASN A 87 -1.73 2.50 16.28
C ASN A 87 -1.59 2.12 14.79
N ILE A 88 -1.59 3.12 13.89
CA ILE A 88 -1.42 2.89 12.46
C ILE A 88 0.00 2.40 12.17
N LEU A 89 1.02 3.03 12.74
CA LEU A 89 2.42 2.62 12.53
C LEU A 89 2.67 1.20 13.04
N ASP A 90 2.13 0.84 14.20
CA ASP A 90 2.20 -0.53 14.74
C ASP A 90 1.54 -1.54 13.80
N HIS A 91 0.40 -1.18 13.20
CA HIS A 91 -0.29 -2.04 12.23
C HIS A 91 0.53 -2.25 10.96
N ILE A 92 1.21 -1.21 10.47
CA ILE A 92 2.08 -1.27 9.29
C ILE A 92 3.24 -2.22 9.55
N GLU A 93 3.90 -2.11 10.69
CA GLU A 93 5.05 -2.97 11.01
C GLU A 93 4.66 -4.44 11.13
N LYS A 94 3.49 -4.74 11.69
CA LYS A 94 2.96 -6.11 11.81
C LYS A 94 2.61 -6.75 10.46
N LYS A 95 2.21 -5.96 9.46
CA LYS A 95 1.78 -6.47 8.14
C LYS A 95 2.90 -6.54 7.10
N LYS A 96 4.10 -6.06 7.42
CA LYS A 96 5.21 -6.05 6.46
C LYS A 96 5.53 -7.49 6.01
N PRO A 97 5.61 -7.75 4.68
CA PRO A 97 5.90 -9.10 4.19
C PRO A 97 7.31 -9.48 4.64
N GLN A 98 7.43 -10.65 5.28
CA GLN A 98 8.73 -11.17 5.66
C GLN A 98 9.44 -11.66 4.38
N ASN A 99 10.68 -11.23 4.18
CA ASN A 99 11.44 -11.57 2.99
C ASN A 99 12.07 -12.97 3.15
N PRO A 100 11.69 -13.98 2.34
CA PRO A 100 12.27 -15.32 2.43
C PRO A 100 13.76 -15.35 2.03
N LYS A 101 14.29 -14.28 1.42
CA LYS A 101 15.69 -14.20 0.96
C LYS A 101 16.70 -13.83 2.05
N LYS A 102 16.30 -13.66 3.32
CA LYS A 102 17.25 -13.39 4.41
C LYS A 102 17.72 -14.62 5.19
N GLU A 103 17.25 -15.82 4.86
CA GLU A 103 17.54 -17.05 5.62
C GLU A 103 18.49 -18.03 4.90
N LYS A 104 19.04 -17.69 3.73
CA LYS A 104 19.97 -18.57 2.99
C LYS A 104 21.45 -18.16 3.02
N ASP A 105 21.79 -17.04 3.66
CA ASP A 105 23.19 -16.59 3.79
C ASP A 105 23.77 -16.87 5.19
N SER A 106 23.12 -17.70 6.01
CA SER A 106 23.60 -18.08 7.34
C SER A 106 23.53 -19.59 7.54
N CYS A 107 24.25 -20.34 6.69
CA CYS A 107 24.66 -21.69 7.02
C CYS A 107 25.93 -22.06 6.23
N GLY A 108 27.05 -22.10 6.96
CA GLY A 108 28.22 -22.97 6.70
C GLY A 108 29.11 -22.61 5.52
#